data_AF-A0A4Q3TXV5-F1
#
_entry.id   AF-A0A4Q3TXV5-F1
#
_cell.length_a   1.000
_cell.length_b   1.000
_cell.length_c   1.000
_cell.angle_alpha   90.00
_cell.angle_beta   90.00
_cell.angle_gamma   90.00
#
_symmetry.space_group_name_H-M   'P 1'
#
loop_
_entity.id
_entity.type
_entity.pdbx_description
1 polymer ?
#
loop_
_entity_poly.entity_id
_entity_poly.type
_entity_poly.pdbx_seq_one_letter_code
_entity_poly.pdbx_strand_id
1 'polypeptide(L)' 'MATARSENTSATEFRSDIEAAAFPTREYIGAMALEMARLARDEGDPRLAGMLEQVAGVAGHPPA' A
#
# COMPACT_ATOMS: atom_id res chain seq x y z
N MET A 1 21.34 -3.44 43.81
CA MET A 1 20.69 -2.77 42.65
C MET A 1 20.96 -3.59 41.41
N ALA A 2 19.92 -4.20 40.83
CA ALA A 2 19.87 -4.63 39.43
C ALA A 2 18.45 -5.15 39.14
N THR A 3 17.59 -4.30 38.59
CA THR A 3 16.32 -4.70 37.99
C THR A 3 16.26 -4.11 36.59
N ALA A 4 16.19 -4.97 35.58
CA ALA A 4 15.38 -4.79 34.38
C ALA A 4 15.64 -6.00 33.46
N ARG A 5 14.87 -7.07 33.68
CA ARG A 5 14.69 -8.12 32.68
C ARG A 5 13.81 -7.51 31.60
N SER A 6 14.42 -7.11 30.48
CA SER A 6 13.70 -6.57 29.33
C SER A 6 13.00 -7.73 28.62
N GLU A 7 11.79 -8.07 29.07
CA GLU A 7 10.88 -8.95 28.35
C GLU A 7 10.03 -8.10 27.42
N ASN A 8 10.63 -7.61 26.34
CA ASN A 8 9.90 -6.93 25.28
C ASN A 8 9.28 -7.97 24.32
N THR A 9 8.55 -8.93 24.89
CA THR A 9 7.83 -10.00 24.18
C THR A 9 6.42 -9.53 23.78
N SER A 10 6.29 -8.31 23.27
CA SER A 10 4.99 -7.77 22.80
C SER A 10 5.01 -7.30 21.34
N ALA A 11 6.05 -7.68 20.58
CA ALA A 11 6.17 -7.33 19.16
C ALA A 11 5.60 -8.43 18.23
N THR A 12 5.44 -9.65 18.72
CA THR A 12 5.00 -10.80 17.92
C THR A 12 3.48 -10.94 17.86
N GLU A 13 2.76 -10.22 18.72
CA GLU A 13 1.30 -10.11 18.72
C GLU A 13 0.83 -8.85 17.96
N PHE A 14 1.58 -8.43 16.92
CA PHE A 14 1.09 -7.52 15.87
C PHE A 14 0.06 -8.25 14.99
N ARG A 15 -0.97 -8.79 15.65
CA ARG A 15 -2.35 -8.88 15.18
C ARG A 15 -2.46 -9.08 13.67
N SER A 16 -1.95 -10.21 13.24
CA SER A 16 -2.22 -10.95 12.00
C SER A 16 -3.73 -11.17 11.72
N ASP A 17 -4.58 -10.72 12.65
CA ASP A 17 -5.97 -11.12 12.79
C ASP A 17 -6.93 -9.91 12.68
N ILE A 18 -6.43 -8.67 12.47
CA ILE A 18 -7.26 -7.58 11.96
C ILE A 18 -7.44 -7.81 10.47
N GLU A 19 -8.53 -8.48 10.10
CA GLU A 19 -9.25 -8.22 8.85
C GLU A 19 -8.37 -8.04 7.60
N ALA A 20 -7.87 -9.16 7.09
CA ALA A 20 -7.74 -9.38 5.64
C ALA A 20 -9.10 -9.27 4.89
N ALA A 21 -10.11 -8.60 5.48
CA ALA A 21 -11.50 -8.61 5.11
C ALA A 21 -12.16 -7.21 5.02
N ALA A 22 -11.51 -6.08 5.33
CA ALA A 22 -12.22 -4.79 5.32
C ALA A 22 -11.52 -3.59 4.66
N PHE A 23 -10.23 -3.66 4.34
CA PHE A 23 -9.59 -2.61 3.54
C PHE A 23 -8.80 -3.25 2.40
N PRO A 24 -9.34 -3.20 1.16
CA PRO A 24 -8.66 -3.66 -0.04
C PRO A 24 -7.50 -2.70 -0.35
N THR A 25 -6.46 -2.75 0.50
CA THR A 25 -5.32 -1.81 0.51
C THR A 25 -4.60 -1.87 -0.83
N ARG A 26 -4.56 -3.07 -1.41
CA ARG A 26 -3.97 -3.31 -2.73
C ARG A 26 -4.78 -2.61 -3.82
N GLU A 27 -6.10 -2.74 -3.82
CA GLU A 27 -6.98 -2.03 -4.75
C GLU A 27 -6.93 -0.51 -4.56
N TYR A 28 -6.82 -0.02 -3.32
CA TYR A 28 -6.63 1.40 -3.03
C TYR A 28 -5.31 1.93 -3.61
N ILE A 29 -4.21 1.19 -3.43
CA ILE A 29 -2.92 1.50 -4.04
C ILE A 29 -3.06 1.55 -5.57
N GLY A 30 -3.77 0.59 -6.17
CA GLY A 30 -4.02 0.56 -7.60
C GLY A 30 -4.81 1.77 -8.10
N ALA A 31 -5.91 2.11 -7.43
CA ALA A 31 -6.73 3.27 -7.76
C ALA A 31 -5.96 4.59 -7.63
N MET A 32 -5.18 4.74 -6.55
CA MET A 32 -4.31 5.92 -6.39
C MET A 32 -3.25 5.99 -7.49
N ALA A 33 -2.61 4.88 -7.84
CA ALA A 33 -1.61 4.86 -8.90
C ALA A 33 -2.20 5.28 -10.25
N LEU A 34 -3.43 4.87 -10.57
CA LEU A 34 -4.13 5.32 -11.78
C LEU A 34 -4.44 6.82 -11.77
N GLU A 35 -4.90 7.37 -10.64
CA GLU A 35 -5.14 8.82 -10.55
C GLU A 35 -3.83 9.60 -10.69
N MET A 36 -2.76 9.15 -10.04
CA MET A 36 -1.44 9.77 -10.21
C MET A 36 -0.95 9.66 -11.66
N ALA A 37 -1.25 8.56 -12.36
CA ALA A 37 -0.90 8.41 -13.78
C ALA A 37 -1.66 9.42 -14.65
N ARG A 38 -2.93 9.70 -14.33
CA ARG A 38 -3.73 10.74 -14.99
C ARG A 38 -3.12 12.13 -14.78
N LEU A 39 -2.78 12.47 -13.53
CA LEU A 39 -2.15 13.75 -13.20
C LEU A 39 -0.80 13.93 -13.90
N ALA A 40 0.04 12.89 -13.94
CA ALA A 40 1.31 12.93 -14.64
C ALA A 40 1.15 13.18 -16.15
N ARG A 41 0.09 12.67 -16.79
CA ARG A 41 -0.24 12.99 -18.19
C ARG A 41 -0.66 14.44 -18.37
N ASP A 42 -1.52 14.92 -17.48
CA ASP A 42 -2.02 16.30 -17.50
C ASP A 42 -0.84 17.30 -17.35
N GLU A 43 0.21 16.92 -16.62
CA GLU A 43 1.46 17.69 -16.48
C GLU A 43 2.47 17.50 -17.62
N GLY A 44 2.20 16.60 -18.58
CA GLY A 44 3.09 16.35 -19.70
C GLY A 44 4.27 15.43 -19.39
N ASP A 45 4.20 14.61 -18.34
CA ASP A 45 5.17 13.54 -18.03
C ASP A 45 4.59 12.13 -18.36
N PRO A 46 4.63 11.72 -19.65
CA PRO A 46 4.12 10.43 -20.07
C PRO A 46 4.95 9.25 -19.54
N ARG A 47 6.22 9.48 -19.17
CA ARG A 47 7.09 8.44 -18.64
C ARG A 47 6.68 8.08 -17.22
N LEU A 48 6.42 9.08 -16.38
CA LEU A 48 5.89 8.88 -15.04
C LEU A 48 4.51 8.23 -15.07
N ALA A 49 3.63 8.67 -15.96
CA ALA A 49 2.32 8.06 -16.16
C ALA A 49 2.42 6.55 -16.46
N GLY A 50 3.28 6.15 -17.40
CA GLY A 50 3.46 4.74 -17.73
C GLY A 50 4.05 3.88 -16.60
N MET A 51 4.87 4.45 -15.71
CA MET A 51 5.35 3.74 -14.52
C MET A 51 4.22 3.52 -13.51
N LEU A 52 3.37 4.52 -13.30
CA LEU A 52 2.25 4.45 -12.36
C LEU A 52 1.16 3.47 -12.82
N GLU A 53 0.92 3.36 -14.14
CA GLU A 53 0.03 2.33 -14.70
C GLU A 53 0.54 0.91 -14.48
N GLN A 54 1.85 0.70 -14.59
CA GLN A 54 2.45 -0.59 -14.25
C GLN A 54 2.28 -0.92 -12.77
N VAL A 55 2.45 0.07 -11.88
CA VAL A 55 2.19 -0.10 -10.44
C VAL A 55 0.73 -0.47 -10.19
N ALA A 56 -0.22 0.18 -10.86
CA ALA A 56 -1.64 -0.17 -10.76
C ALA A 56 -1.92 -1.61 -11.21
N GLY A 57 -1.33 -2.03 -12.34
CA GLY A 57 -1.43 -3.40 -12.83
C GLY A 57 -0.88 -4.43 -11.83
N VAL A 58 0.25 -4.11 -11.17
CA VAL A 58 0.85 -4.95 -10.12
C VAL A 58 -0.03 -5.00 -8.88
N ALA A 59 -0.65 -3.89 -8.47
CA ALA A 59 -1.53 -3.82 -7.32
C ALA A 59 -2.86 -4.59 -7.54
N GLY A 60 -3.20 -4.89 -8.79
CA GLY A 60 -4.49 -5.46 -9.17
C GLY A 60 -5.53 -4.36 -9.30
N HIS A 61 -6.48 -4.57 -10.20
CA HIS A 61 -7.51 -3.59 -10.47
C HIS A 61 -8.68 -3.79 -9.51
N PRO A 62 -9.22 -2.73 -8.89
CA PRO A 62 -10.56 -2.82 -8.32
C PRO A 62 -11.53 -3.28 -9.42
N PRO A 63 -12.51 -4.14 -9.10
CA PRO A 63 -13.56 -4.47 -10.05
C PRO A 63 -14.27 -3.16 -10.46
N ALA A 64 -14.47 -3.00 -11.78
CA ALA A 64 -15.14 -1.85 -12.39
C ALA A 64 -16.64 -1.81 -12.04
#